data_AF-A0AAW1U7A1-F1
#
_entry.id   AF-A0AAW1U7A1-F1
#
_cell.length_a   1.000
_cell.length_b   1.000
_cell.length_c   1.000
_cell.angle_alpha   90.00
_cell.angle_beta   90.00
_cell.angle_gamma   90.00
#
_symmetry.space_group_name_H-M   'P 1'
#
loop_
_entity.id
_entity.type
_entity.pdbx_description
1 polymer ?
#
loop_
_entity_poly.entity_id
_entity_poly.type
_entity_poly.pdbx_seq_one_letter_code
_entity_poly.pdbx_strand_id
1 'polypeptide(L)'
;MPNCVICTNSLNKKSPGLQCNKCHAFLHANGRCSDVTKNIISTITNMPGGRWECVDCRGNDRSGVASSSAIRTSPSPASSPNRGFSAAGDTGDGVIAVTDDIDVSRLMLSVKTEVAAMRNDIKELRNSVSFCSNKITDFEQKISKLHEVLKLANQIKMENELLKKKCQSCRLDWIM
;
A
#
# COMPACT_ATOMS: atom_id res chain seq x y z
N MET A 1 15.76 24.48 2.22
CA MET A 1 14.66 23.63 2.74
C MET A 1 13.91 23.06 1.56
N PRO A 2 13.61 21.76 1.53
CA PRO A 2 12.85 21.18 0.43
C PRO A 2 11.40 21.68 0.42
N ASN A 3 10.86 21.88 -0.79
CA ASN A 3 9.46 22.26 -1.01
C ASN A 3 8.64 21.04 -1.45
N CYS A 4 7.38 21.01 -1.07
CA CYS A 4 6.45 19.97 -1.50
C CYS A 4 6.18 20.09 -3.00
N VAL A 5 6.33 19.01 -3.76
CA VAL A 5 6.10 19.03 -5.22
C VAL A 5 4.63 19.30 -5.58
N ILE A 6 3.67 18.91 -4.73
CA ILE A 6 2.24 19.09 -5.00
C ILE A 6 1.74 20.48 -4.63
N CYS A 7 2.05 20.96 -3.42
CA CYS A 7 1.49 22.21 -2.92
C CYS A 7 2.48 23.38 -2.86
N THR A 8 3.71 23.18 -3.37
CA THR A 8 4.84 24.13 -3.45
C THR A 8 5.32 24.77 -2.14
N ASN A 9 4.61 24.57 -1.04
CA ASN A 9 4.96 25.06 0.29
C ASN A 9 6.18 24.34 0.87
N SER A 10 6.94 25.05 1.70
CA SER A 10 8.16 24.54 2.35
C SER A 10 7.87 23.53 3.46
N LEU A 11 8.67 22.46 3.50
CA LEU A 11 8.62 21.44 4.55
C LEU A 11 9.27 21.98 5.82
N ASN A 12 8.59 21.82 6.97
CA ASN A 12 9.07 22.28 8.26
C ASN A 12 8.68 21.31 9.40
N LYS A 13 9.12 21.57 10.63
CA LYS A 13 8.83 20.70 11.79
C LYS A 13 7.33 20.56 12.10
N LYS A 14 6.50 21.57 11.77
CA LYS A 14 5.03 21.55 11.98
C LYS A 14 4.28 20.82 10.86
N SER A 15 4.86 20.82 9.65
CA SER A 15 4.38 20.13 8.46
C SER A 15 5.48 19.23 7.89
N PRO A 16 5.77 18.09 8.54
CA PRO A 16 6.81 17.17 8.10
C PRO A 16 6.52 16.63 6.69
N GLY A 17 7.60 16.33 5.96
CA GLY A 17 7.55 15.73 4.64
C GLY A 17 8.26 14.40 4.58
N LEU A 18 7.98 13.66 3.51
CA LEU A 18 8.59 12.38 3.16
C LEU A 18 9.30 12.53 1.81
N GLN A 19 10.41 11.83 1.65
CA GLN A 19 11.12 11.74 0.38
C GLN A 19 10.81 10.40 -0.27
N CYS A 20 10.35 10.42 -1.53
CA CYS A 20 10.13 9.21 -2.30
C CYS A 20 11.48 8.55 -2.63
N ASN A 21 11.59 7.24 -2.40
CA ASN A 21 12.81 6.47 -2.69
C ASN A 21 13.13 6.36 -4.19
N LYS A 22 12.11 6.46 -5.07
CA LYS A 22 12.25 6.25 -6.52
C LYS A 22 12.43 7.55 -7.30
N CYS A 23 11.56 8.54 -7.10
CA CYS A 23 11.64 9.82 -7.81
C CYS A 23 12.32 10.95 -7.02
N HIS A 24 12.74 10.68 -5.77
CA HIS A 24 13.36 11.66 -4.86
C HIS A 24 12.54 12.92 -4.58
N ALA A 25 11.27 12.95 -4.98
CA ALA A 25 10.35 14.05 -4.71
C ALA A 25 10.03 14.15 -3.22
N PHE A 26 9.91 15.39 -2.75
CA PHE A 26 9.51 15.71 -1.39
C PHE A 26 8.02 16.05 -1.34
N LEU A 27 7.28 15.38 -0.44
CA LEU A 27 5.83 15.50 -0.33
C LEU A 27 5.43 15.70 1.12
N HIS A 28 4.43 16.55 1.39
CA HIS A 28 3.88 16.64 2.74
C HIS A 28 3.17 15.34 3.12
N ALA A 29 3.39 14.90 4.35
CA ALA A 29 2.66 13.79 4.94
C ALA A 29 1.30 14.26 5.51
N ASN A 30 0.41 14.60 4.58
CA ASN A 30 -0.98 14.92 4.82
C ASN A 30 -1.83 14.30 3.71
N GLY A 31 -3.10 14.00 3.98
CA GLY A 31 -4.01 13.39 3.01
C GLY A 31 -4.30 14.21 1.73
N ARG A 32 -3.70 15.40 1.58
CA ARG A 32 -3.80 16.22 0.36
C ARG A 32 -2.57 16.09 -0.55
N CYS A 33 -1.40 15.84 0.02
CA CYS A 33 -0.12 15.78 -0.70
C CYS A 33 0.50 14.38 -0.71
N SER A 34 0.01 13.46 0.12
CA SER A 34 0.37 12.05 0.05
C SER A 34 -0.73 11.22 0.69
N ASP A 35 -0.63 9.90 0.53
CA ASP A 35 -1.46 8.91 1.21
C ASP A 35 -1.06 8.70 2.69
N VAL A 36 0.00 9.39 3.16
CA VAL A 36 0.53 9.21 4.51
C VAL A 36 0.04 10.31 5.45
N THR A 37 -0.50 9.90 6.60
CA THR A 37 -0.89 10.82 7.67
C THR A 37 0.27 11.09 8.63
N LYS A 38 0.19 12.21 9.36
CA LYS A 38 1.24 12.63 10.32
C LYS A 38 1.62 11.55 11.34
N ASN A 39 0.66 10.73 11.76
CA ASN A 39 0.86 9.70 12.77
C ASN A 39 1.72 8.52 12.26
N ILE A 40 1.78 8.31 10.95
CA ILE A 40 2.46 7.16 10.33
C ILE A 40 3.90 7.51 9.95
N ILE A 41 4.24 8.80 9.82
CA ILE A 41 5.58 9.27 9.45
C ILE A 41 6.64 8.70 10.38
N SER A 42 6.45 8.81 11.69
CA SER A 42 7.42 8.34 12.69
C SER A 42 7.69 6.84 12.54
N THR A 43 6.67 6.05 12.25
CA THR A 43 6.80 4.62 12.00
C THR A 43 7.62 4.34 10.75
N ILE A 44 7.37 5.08 9.66
CA ILE A 44 8.09 4.90 8.39
C ILE A 44 9.56 5.34 8.52
N THR A 45 9.82 6.49 9.14
CA THR A 45 11.19 7.04 9.25
C THR A 45 12.05 6.30 10.27
N ASN A 46 11.45 5.71 11.30
CA ASN A 46 12.20 4.99 12.34
C ASN A 46 12.40 3.51 12.03
N MET A 47 11.80 2.99 10.95
CA MET A 47 11.99 1.60 10.55
C MET A 47 13.35 1.43 9.87
N PRO A 48 14.26 0.58 10.39
CA PRO A 48 15.53 0.31 9.74
C PRO A 48 15.30 -0.26 8.34
N GLY A 49 15.80 0.43 7.31
CA GLY A 49 15.58 0.04 5.92
C GLY A 49 14.17 0.35 5.38
N GLY A 50 13.33 1.07 6.14
CA GLY A 50 12.03 1.55 5.68
C GLY A 50 12.19 2.48 4.48
N ARG A 51 11.69 2.06 3.33
CA ARG A 51 11.62 2.88 2.11
C ARG A 51 10.16 3.24 1.86
N TRP A 52 9.92 4.51 1.56
CA TRP A 52 8.61 4.97 1.16
C TRP A 52 8.63 5.42 -0.30
N GLU A 53 7.57 5.09 -1.01
CA GLU A 53 7.36 5.48 -2.40
C GLU A 53 6.05 6.24 -2.53
N CYS A 54 6.04 7.28 -3.36
CA CYS A 54 4.83 8.05 -3.64
C CYS A 54 3.84 7.23 -4.48
N VAL A 55 2.58 7.67 -4.49
CA VAL A 55 1.48 7.00 -5.20
C VAL A 55 1.82 6.76 -6.67
N ASP A 56 2.41 7.77 -7.33
CA ASP A 56 2.80 7.66 -8.75
C ASP A 56 3.88 6.59 -8.98
N CYS A 57 4.84 6.48 -8.05
CA CYS A 57 5.93 5.53 -8.15
C CYS A 57 5.49 4.08 -7.88
N ARG A 58 4.53 3.90 -6.96
CA ARG A 58 3.94 2.59 -6.63
C ARG A 58 3.11 2.01 -7.76
N GLY A 59 2.38 2.84 -8.50
CA GLY A 59 1.56 2.40 -9.63
C GLY A 59 2.39 1.97 -10.85
N ASN A 60 3.62 2.50 -10.96
CA ASN A 60 4.44 2.34 -12.16
C ASN A 60 5.30 1.05 -12.18
N ASP A 61 5.25 0.22 -11.13
CA ASP A 61 5.92 -1.10 -11.13
C ASP A 61 5.18 -2.16 -11.97
N ARG A 62 4.04 -1.82 -12.57
CA ARG A 62 3.34 -2.68 -13.55
C ARG A 62 3.87 -2.55 -14.99
N SER A 63 4.85 -1.70 -15.25
CA SER A 63 5.38 -1.45 -16.61
C SER A 63 6.73 -2.13 -16.84
N GLY A 64 6.73 -3.47 -16.76
CA GLY A 64 7.75 -4.34 -17.32
C GLY A 64 7.46 -4.79 -18.76
N VAL A 65 6.67 -4.01 -19.52
CA VAL A 65 6.50 -4.21 -20.97
C VAL A 65 6.93 -2.93 -21.66
N ALA A 66 7.95 -3.09 -22.50
CA ALA A 66 8.70 -2.07 -23.19
C ALA A 66 7.81 -0.99 -23.83
N SER A 67 8.06 0.26 -23.45
CA SER A 67 7.77 1.41 -24.30
C SER A 67 9.11 2.07 -24.63
N SER A 68 9.70 1.61 -25.73
CA SER A 68 10.83 2.25 -26.40
C SER A 68 10.37 3.62 -26.92
N SER A 69 10.66 4.67 -26.16
CA SER A 69 10.59 6.05 -26.64
C SER A 69 11.83 6.80 -26.17
N ALA A 70 12.95 6.53 -26.84
CA ALA A 70 14.14 7.36 -26.75
C ALA A 70 14.73 7.51 -28.15
N ILE A 71 14.36 8.55 -28.88
CA ILE A 71 15.30 9.23 -29.77
C ILE A 71 15.18 10.73 -29.51
N ARG A 72 16.27 11.24 -28.92
CA ARG A 72 16.58 12.65 -28.72
C ARG A 72 16.77 13.34 -30.07
N THR A 73 16.27 14.56 -30.17
CA THR A 73 16.62 15.58 -31.16
C THR A 73 18.06 16.05 -30.97
N SER A 74 18.80 16.25 -32.08
CA SER A 74 19.71 17.39 -32.34
C SER A 74 20.20 17.40 -33.82
N PRO A 75 20.60 18.56 -34.39
CA PRO A 75 20.48 18.85 -35.83
C PRO A 75 21.79 19.06 -36.64
N SER A 76 21.65 19.00 -37.98
CA SER A 76 22.44 19.62 -39.09
C SER A 76 23.80 19.00 -39.52
N PRO A 77 24.34 19.33 -40.73
CA PRO A 77 23.73 19.34 -42.09
C PRO A 77 24.66 18.74 -43.20
N ALA A 78 24.17 18.75 -44.46
CA ALA A 78 24.86 18.68 -45.76
C ALA A 78 25.17 17.29 -46.39
N SER A 79 24.40 16.90 -47.42
CA SER A 79 24.81 16.87 -48.85
C SER A 79 23.86 15.99 -49.70
N SER A 80 23.27 16.61 -50.73
CA SER A 80 22.37 16.11 -51.81
C SER A 80 22.96 14.99 -52.71
N PRO A 81 22.33 14.63 -53.87
CA PRO A 81 20.96 14.13 -54.16
C PRO A 81 20.95 12.85 -55.05
N ASN A 82 19.76 12.32 -55.37
CA ASN A 82 19.30 11.70 -56.64
C ASN A 82 18.66 10.30 -56.61
N ARG A 83 17.68 10.18 -57.53
CA ARG A 83 16.86 9.03 -57.99
C ARG A 83 15.65 8.72 -57.10
N GLY A 84 14.40 9.02 -57.45
CA GLY A 84 13.79 9.26 -58.76
C GLY A 84 13.34 7.93 -59.37
N PHE A 85 12.11 7.52 -59.09
CA PHE A 85 11.25 6.71 -59.98
C PHE A 85 9.79 6.88 -59.57
N SER A 86 9.02 7.53 -60.44
CA SER A 86 7.57 7.49 -60.48
C SER A 86 7.12 6.18 -61.13
N ALA A 87 6.13 5.51 -60.56
CA ALA A 87 5.27 4.60 -61.30
C ALA A 87 3.88 4.61 -60.66
N ALA A 88 2.92 5.08 -61.45
CA ALA A 88 1.49 5.02 -61.20
C ALA A 88 0.96 3.60 -61.42
N GLY A 89 -0.11 3.28 -60.69
CA GLY A 89 -0.95 2.08 -60.81
C GLY A 89 -1.91 2.12 -59.63
N ASP A 90 -3.05 2.81 -59.72
CA ASP A 90 -4.26 2.48 -60.50
C ASP A 90 -4.91 1.16 -60.04
N THR A 91 -5.85 1.35 -59.11
CA THR A 91 -7.16 0.69 -58.94
C THR A 91 -7.25 -0.83 -58.78
N GLY A 92 -7.77 -1.22 -57.61
CA GLY A 92 -8.29 -2.54 -57.25
C GLY A 92 -8.53 -2.56 -55.75
N ASP A 93 -9.53 -1.83 -55.25
CA ASP A 93 -10.84 -2.41 -54.88
C ASP A 93 -10.72 -3.83 -54.29
N GLY A 94 -10.76 -3.86 -52.97
CA GLY A 94 -10.45 -5.03 -52.16
C GLY A 94 -10.55 -4.63 -50.70
N VAL A 95 -11.77 -4.33 -50.27
CA VAL A 95 -12.19 -4.02 -48.90
C VAL A 95 -11.49 -4.96 -47.91
N ILE A 96 -10.44 -4.47 -47.24
CA ILE A 96 -9.89 -5.08 -46.02
C ILE A 96 -10.79 -4.62 -44.87
N ALA A 97 -11.96 -5.24 -44.74
CA ALA A 97 -12.82 -5.13 -43.57
C ALA A 97 -12.74 -6.44 -42.77
N VAL A 98 -11.56 -6.74 -42.21
CA VAL A 98 -11.37 -7.90 -41.30
C VAL A 98 -10.51 -7.51 -40.08
N THR A 99 -10.19 -6.23 -39.87
CA THR A 99 -9.34 -5.79 -38.75
C THR A 99 -10.11 -5.48 -37.47
N ASP A 100 -11.38 -5.01 -37.56
CA ASP A 100 -12.15 -4.66 -36.36
C ASP A 100 -12.58 -5.88 -35.52
N ASP A 101 -12.91 -7.00 -36.15
CA ASP A 101 -13.35 -8.22 -35.44
C ASP A 101 -12.20 -8.90 -34.66
N ILE A 102 -10.97 -8.79 -35.16
CA ILE A 102 -9.78 -9.33 -34.51
C ILE A 102 -9.44 -8.51 -33.25
N ASP A 103 -9.59 -7.18 -33.32
CA ASP A 103 -9.34 -6.30 -32.17
C ASP A 103 -10.41 -6.41 -31.09
N VAL A 104 -11.69 -6.57 -31.46
CA VAL A 104 -12.77 -6.84 -30.51
C VAL A 104 -12.59 -8.21 -29.83
N SER A 105 -12.23 -9.25 -30.58
CA SER A 105 -11.98 -10.59 -30.02
C SER A 105 -10.81 -10.59 -29.04
N ARG A 106 -9.74 -9.85 -29.36
CA ARG A 106 -8.58 -9.68 -28.46
C ARG A 106 -8.95 -8.91 -27.19
N LEU A 107 -9.75 -7.86 -27.32
CA LEU A 107 -10.26 -7.10 -26.18
C LEU A 107 -11.14 -7.98 -25.28
N MET A 108 -12.04 -8.79 -25.85
CA MET A 108 -12.87 -9.71 -25.07
C MET A 108 -12.05 -10.76 -24.32
N LEU A 109 -10.98 -11.28 -24.94
CA LEU A 109 -10.05 -12.19 -24.26
C LEU A 109 -9.35 -11.49 -23.09
N SER A 110 -8.87 -10.26 -23.29
CA SER A 110 -8.25 -9.46 -22.22
C SER A 110 -9.23 -9.16 -21.08
N VAL A 111 -10.48 -8.80 -21.39
CA VAL A 111 -11.51 -8.58 -20.36
C VAL A 111 -11.79 -9.87 -19.61
N LYS A 112 -11.86 -11.01 -20.30
CA LYS A 112 -12.09 -12.31 -19.66
C LYS A 112 -10.95 -12.70 -18.71
N THR A 113 -9.70 -12.43 -19.08
CA THR A 113 -8.54 -12.68 -18.21
C THR A 113 -8.54 -11.76 -16.99
N GLU A 114 -8.82 -10.47 -17.16
CA GLU A 114 -8.91 -9.52 -16.04
C GLU A 114 -10.07 -9.87 -15.09
N VAL A 115 -11.23 -10.27 -15.63
CA VAL A 115 -12.37 -10.74 -14.81
C VAL A 115 -12.02 -12.01 -14.03
N ALA A 116 -11.27 -12.94 -14.63
CA ALA A 116 -10.80 -14.12 -13.93
C ALA A 116 -9.80 -13.78 -12.82
N ALA A 117 -8.87 -12.85 -13.07
CA ALA A 117 -7.93 -12.35 -12.08
C ALA A 117 -8.65 -11.68 -10.90
N MET A 118 -9.58 -10.76 -11.17
CA MET A 118 -10.39 -10.10 -10.14
C MET A 118 -11.19 -11.10 -9.29
N ARG A 119 -11.71 -12.18 -9.89
CA ARG A 119 -12.41 -13.23 -9.12
C ARG A 119 -11.47 -13.96 -8.17
N ASN A 120 -10.22 -14.20 -8.58
CA ASN A 120 -9.21 -14.79 -7.70
C ASN A 120 -8.84 -13.83 -6.57
N ASP A 121 -8.61 -12.55 -6.86
CA ASP A 121 -8.31 -11.53 -5.86
C ASP A 121 -9.44 -11.42 -4.82
N ILE A 122 -10.71 -11.45 -5.26
CA ILE A 122 -11.87 -11.47 -4.36
C ILE A 122 -11.87 -12.72 -3.46
N LYS A 123 -11.49 -13.89 -4.01
CA LYS A 123 -11.43 -15.13 -3.24
C LYS A 123 -10.33 -15.07 -2.19
N GLU A 124 -9.15 -14.56 -2.54
CA GLU A 124 -8.04 -14.36 -1.61
C GLU A 124 -8.42 -13.38 -0.50
N LEU A 125 -9.02 -12.24 -0.86
CA LEU A 125 -9.48 -11.25 0.12
C LEU A 125 -10.51 -11.85 1.09
N ARG A 126 -11.47 -12.64 0.60
CA ARG A 126 -12.44 -13.35 1.46
C ARG A 126 -11.75 -14.31 2.43
N ASN A 127 -10.73 -15.03 1.97
CA ASN A 127 -9.95 -15.92 2.82
C ASN A 127 -9.20 -15.12 3.90
N SER A 128 -8.56 -14.00 3.53
CA SER A 128 -7.88 -13.12 4.49
C SER A 128 -8.84 -12.54 5.53
N VAL A 129 -10.03 -12.09 5.11
CA VAL A 129 -11.07 -11.58 6.03
C VAL A 129 -11.53 -12.68 6.98
N SER A 130 -11.79 -13.89 6.47
CA SER A 130 -12.19 -15.03 7.30
C SER A 130 -11.10 -15.39 8.32
N PHE A 131 -9.83 -15.41 7.90
CA PHE A 131 -8.70 -15.63 8.80
C PHE A 131 -8.62 -14.57 9.90
N CYS A 132 -8.71 -13.29 9.55
CA CYS A 132 -8.68 -12.20 10.52
C CYS A 132 -9.86 -12.29 11.51
N SER A 133 -11.06 -12.61 11.02
CA SER A 133 -12.25 -12.82 11.86
C SER A 133 -12.03 -13.94 12.88
N ASN A 134 -11.48 -15.08 12.44
CA ASN A 134 -11.15 -16.19 13.35
C ASN A 134 -10.11 -15.77 14.40
N LYS A 135 -9.11 -14.97 14.02
CA LYS A 135 -8.11 -14.45 14.97
C LYS A 135 -8.69 -13.49 15.98
N ILE A 136 -9.66 -12.66 15.59
CA ILE A 136 -10.38 -11.78 16.52
C ILE A 136 -11.11 -12.65 17.56
N THR A 137 -11.87 -13.66 17.12
CA THR A 137 -12.56 -14.60 18.02
C THR A 137 -11.60 -15.30 18.98
N ASP A 138 -10.44 -15.77 18.50
CA ASP A 138 -9.40 -16.38 19.36
C ASP A 138 -8.91 -15.39 20.44
N PHE A 139 -8.70 -14.13 20.07
CA PHE A 139 -8.23 -13.10 21.01
C PHE A 139 -9.31 -12.73 22.02
N GLU A 140 -10.57 -12.60 21.61
CA GLU A 140 -11.70 -12.35 22.50
C GLU A 140 -11.82 -13.47 23.55
N GLN A 141 -11.69 -14.73 23.15
CA GLN A 141 -11.69 -15.86 24.09
C GLN A 141 -10.52 -15.81 25.08
N LYS A 142 -9.33 -15.42 24.62
CA LYS A 142 -8.15 -15.27 25.51
C LYS A 142 -8.34 -14.12 26.50
N ILE A 143 -8.91 -12.99 26.06
CA ILE A 143 -9.21 -11.85 26.92
C ILE A 143 -10.21 -12.27 28.01
N SER A 144 -11.29 -12.97 27.64
CA SER A 144 -12.27 -13.48 28.61
C SER A 144 -11.63 -14.41 29.65
N LYS A 145 -10.74 -15.32 29.24
CA LYS A 145 -10.00 -16.19 30.17
C LYS A 145 -9.09 -15.38 31.10
N LEU A 146 -8.37 -14.39 30.59
CA LEU A 146 -7.52 -13.52 31.40
C LEU A 146 -8.34 -12.71 32.42
N HIS A 147 -9.53 -12.26 32.03
CA HIS A 147 -10.43 -11.54 32.93
C HIS A 147 -10.87 -12.41 34.11
N GLU A 148 -11.22 -13.67 33.88
CA GLU A 148 -11.57 -14.62 34.95
C GLU A 148 -10.39 -14.89 35.88
N VAL A 149 -9.17 -15.06 35.33
CA VAL A 149 -7.96 -15.24 36.15
C VAL A 149 -7.70 -14.01 37.02
N LEU A 150 -7.85 -12.80 36.47
CA LEU A 150 -7.69 -11.56 37.21
C LEU A 150 -8.70 -11.43 38.35
N LYS A 151 -9.96 -11.83 38.11
CA LYS A 151 -11.01 -11.85 39.13
C LYS A 151 -10.65 -12.79 40.29
N LEU A 152 -10.19 -14.01 39.99
CA LEU A 152 -9.73 -14.96 41.00
C LEU A 152 -8.52 -14.44 41.79
N ALA A 153 -7.54 -13.84 41.10
CA ALA A 153 -6.37 -13.25 41.75
C ALA A 153 -6.76 -12.12 42.72
N ASN A 154 -7.72 -11.27 42.35
CA ASN A 154 -8.24 -10.23 43.21
C ASN A 154 -8.98 -10.81 44.43
N GLN A 155 -9.76 -11.87 44.26
CA GLN A 155 -10.42 -12.55 45.36
C GLN A 155 -9.40 -13.11 46.37
N ILE A 156 -8.40 -13.86 45.89
CA ILE A 156 -7.32 -14.41 46.73
C ILE A 156 -6.58 -13.29 47.46
N LYS A 157 -6.31 -12.17 46.78
CA LYS A 157 -5.67 -11.01 47.41
C LYS A 157 -6.51 -10.45 48.56
N MET A 158 -7.82 -10.31 48.39
CA MET A 158 -8.71 -9.83 49.46
C MET A 158 -8.77 -10.80 50.64
N GLU A 159 -8.87 -12.10 50.37
CA GLU A 159 -8.88 -13.14 51.41
C GLU A 159 -7.57 -13.15 52.22
N ASN A 160 -6.43 -13.03 51.55
CA ASN A 160 -5.12 -12.94 52.20
C ASN A 160 -5.00 -11.70 53.10
N GLU A 161 -5.47 -10.53 52.65
CA GLU A 161 -5.48 -9.32 53.47
C GLU A 161 -6.41 -9.48 54.70
N LEU A 162 -7.56 -10.14 54.53
CA LEU A 162 -8.47 -10.43 55.64
C LEU A 162 -7.83 -11.38 56.66
N LEU A 163 -7.21 -12.47 56.19
CA LEU A 163 -6.51 -13.44 57.04
C LEU A 163 -5.36 -12.78 57.79
N LYS A 164 -4.57 -11.93 57.12
CA LYS A 164 -3.48 -11.17 57.75
C LYS A 164 -3.97 -10.30 58.91
N LYS A 165 -5.10 -9.60 58.73
CA LYS A 165 -5.74 -8.82 59.80
C LYS A 165 -6.20 -9.70 60.97
N LYS A 166 -6.82 -10.86 60.67
CA LYS A 166 -7.26 -11.81 61.71
C LYS A 166 -6.07 -12.36 62.50
N CYS A 167 -5.00 -12.78 61.84
CA CYS A 167 -3.78 -13.25 62.50
C CYS A 167 -3.13 -12.17 63.38
N GLN A 168 -3.13 -10.91 62.94
CA GLN A 168 -2.64 -9.79 63.75
C GLN A 168 -3.49 -9.57 65.00
N SER A 169 -4.83 -9.66 64.90
CA SER A 169 -5.74 -9.57 66.04
C SER A 169 -5.49 -10.69 67.05
N CYS A 170 -5.48 -11.95 66.60
CA CYS A 170 -5.25 -13.08 67.49
C CYS A 170 -3.88 -13.02 68.18
N ARG A 171 -2.84 -12.49 67.52
CA ARG A 171 -1.53 -12.32 68.14
C ARG A 171 -1.56 -11.35 69.33
N LEU A 172 -2.40 -10.32 69.29
CA LEU A 172 -2.55 -9.36 70.40
C LEU A 172 -3.29 -9.99 71.59
N ASP A 173 -4.31 -10.81 71.31
CA ASP A 173 -5.08 -11.50 72.35
C ASP A 173 -4.25 -12.51 73.16
N TRP A 174 -3.13 -13.01 72.62
CA TRP A 174 -2.22 -13.93 73.33
C TRP A 174 -1.16 -13.23 74.19
N ILE A 175 -0.97 -11.91 74.03
CA ILE A 175 0.07 -11.15 74.75
C ILE A 175 -0.53 -10.40 75.96
N MET A 176 -1.84 -10.16 75.99
CA MET A 176 -2.57 -9.55 77.11
C MET A 176 -3.10 -10.61 78.07
#